data_AF-A0A329J1A0-F1
#
_entry.id   AF-A0A329J1A0-F1
#
_cell.length_a   1.000
_cell.length_b   1.000
_cell.length_c   1.000
_cell.angle_alpha   90.00
_cell.angle_beta   90.00
_cell.angle_gamma   90.00
#
_symmetry.space_group_name_H-M   'P 1'
#
loop_
_entity.id
_entity.type
_entity.pdbx_description
1 polymer ?
#
loop_
_entity_poly.entity_id
_entity_poly.type
_entity_poly.pdbx_seq_one_letter_code
_entity_poly.pdbx_strand_id
1 'polypeptide(L)'
;MSYGWLILGMTVITFTMRYSLFAWPDLRFPPVVRQGLHYVPTAVLTAIVVPGMLLPDGQHWQLSLDNAYLLAGAAAIAIAALSRNLLATIGGGLLVFFLLRWLMGQI
;
A
#
# COMPACT_ATOMS: atom_id res chain seq x y z
N MET A 1 30.84 -3.25 -3.15
CA MET A 1 30.01 -4.45 -2.88
C MET A 1 29.37 -4.84 -4.21
N SER A 2 29.65 -6.02 -4.75
CA SER A 2 29.17 -6.36 -6.10
C SER A 2 27.66 -6.61 -6.10
N TYR A 3 26.94 -5.93 -7.00
CA TYR A 3 25.48 -6.06 -7.15
C TYR A 3 25.04 -7.52 -7.38
N GLY A 4 25.93 -8.38 -7.89
CA GLY A 4 25.69 -9.81 -8.08
C GLY A 4 25.32 -10.55 -6.80
N TRP A 5 25.92 -10.21 -5.65
CA TRP A 5 25.59 -10.87 -4.39
C TRP A 5 24.21 -10.46 -3.85
N LEU A 6 23.80 -9.22 -4.09
CA LEU A 6 22.46 -8.74 -3.76
C LEU A 6 21.38 -9.45 -4.58
N ILE A 7 21.59 -9.58 -5.89
CA ILE A 7 20.64 -10.26 -6.79
C ILE A 7 20.50 -11.74 -6.41
N LEU A 8 21.61 -12.41 -6.14
CA LEU A 8 21.61 -13.81 -5.69
C LEU A 8 20.85 -13.97 -4.36
N GLY A 9 21.12 -13.09 -3.40
CA GLY A 9 20.42 -13.08 -2.11
C GLY A 9 18.91 -12.88 -2.25
N MET A 10 18.47 -11.89 -3.04
CA MET A 10 17.05 -11.66 -3.31
C MET A 10 16.39 -12.84 -4.00
N THR A 11 17.10 -13.49 -4.94
CA THR A 11 16.62 -14.66 -5.67
C THR A 11 16.40 -15.83 -4.71
N VAL A 12 17.40 -16.16 -3.88
CA VAL A 12 17.30 -17.25 -2.89
C VAL A 12 16.13 -17.01 -1.95
N ILE A 13 16.04 -15.83 -1.34
CA ILE A 13 14.97 -15.52 -0.37
C ILE A 13 13.59 -15.63 -1.01
N THR A 14 13.40 -15.02 -2.20
CA THR A 14 12.11 -15.03 -2.91
C THR A 14 11.71 -16.44 -3.32
N PHE A 15 12.67 -17.22 -3.83
CA PHE A 15 12.42 -18.57 -4.30
C PHE A 15 12.12 -19.51 -3.13
N THR A 16 12.88 -19.42 -2.04
CA THR A 16 12.65 -20.22 -0.82
C THR A 16 11.28 -19.93 -0.21
N MET A 17 10.87 -18.66 -0.09
CA MET A 17 9.54 -18.31 0.43
C MET A 17 8.40 -18.88 -0.43
N ARG A 18 8.48 -18.74 -1.75
CA ARG A 18 7.46 -19.27 -2.66
C ARG A 18 7.47 -20.79 -2.72
N TYR A 19 8.64 -21.41 -2.80
CA TYR A 19 8.79 -22.86 -2.90
C TYR A 19 8.39 -23.58 -1.62
N SER A 20 8.65 -23.00 -0.44
CA SER A 20 8.25 -23.58 0.85
C SER A 20 6.74 -23.81 0.96
N LEU A 21 5.92 -22.99 0.28
CA LEU A 21 4.46 -23.16 0.25
C LEU A 21 4.02 -24.28 -0.70
N PHE A 22 4.80 -24.57 -1.75
CA PHE A 22 4.51 -25.63 -2.73
C PHE A 22 5.12 -26.98 -2.35
N ALA A 23 6.23 -27.00 -1.61
CA ALA A 23 6.94 -28.21 -1.21
C ALA A 23 6.13 -29.09 -0.23
N TRP A 24 5.15 -28.52 0.47
CA TRP A 24 4.24 -29.25 1.34
C TRP A 24 2.77 -29.03 0.95
N PRO A 25 2.26 -29.77 -0.04
CA PRO A 25 0.86 -29.68 -0.46
C PRO A 25 -0.14 -30.14 0.62
N ASP A 26 0.29 -30.99 1.56
CA ASP A 26 -0.53 -31.49 2.67
C ASP A 26 -0.48 -30.64 3.95
N LEU A 27 0.14 -29.44 3.90
CA LEU A 27 0.20 -28.55 5.06
C LEU A 27 -1.20 -28.02 5.38
N ARG A 28 -1.89 -28.67 6.32
CA ARG A 28 -3.21 -28.25 6.81
C ARG A 28 -3.03 -27.06 7.74
N PHE A 29 -3.05 -25.86 7.17
CA PHE A 29 -3.09 -24.64 7.99
C PHE A 29 -4.35 -24.62 8.86
N PRO A 30 -4.24 -24.27 10.15
CA PRO A 30 -5.42 -24.06 10.98
C PRO A 30 -6.29 -22.96 10.35
N PRO A 31 -7.62 -23.03 10.51
CA PRO A 31 -8.57 -22.14 9.83
C PRO A 31 -8.26 -20.65 10.07
N VAL A 32 -7.75 -20.30 11.25
CA VAL A 32 -7.32 -18.94 11.61
C VAL A 32 -6.16 -18.45 10.72
N VAL A 33 -5.16 -19.29 10.46
CA VAL A 33 -4.00 -18.91 9.64
C VAL A 33 -4.39 -18.79 8.17
N ARG A 34 -5.24 -19.70 7.68
CA ARG A 34 -5.78 -19.62 6.31
C ARG A 34 -6.61 -18.35 6.10
N GLN A 35 -7.44 -18.00 7.09
CA GLN A 35 -8.22 -16.77 7.06
C GLN A 35 -7.31 -15.54 7.11
N GLY A 36 -6.28 -15.53 7.96
CA GLY A 36 -5.28 -14.45 8.01
C GLY A 36 -4.54 -14.27 6.68
N LEU A 37 -4.12 -15.37 6.05
CA LEU A 37 -3.45 -15.36 4.73
C LEU A 37 -4.31 -14.72 3.64
N HIS A 38 -5.64 -14.91 3.68
CA HIS A 38 -6.55 -14.28 2.72
C HIS A 38 -6.59 -12.75 2.83
N TYR A 39 -6.34 -12.19 4.02
CA TYR A 39 -6.30 -10.73 4.25
C TYR A 39 -4.93 -10.11 4.03
N VAL A 40 -3.88 -10.91 3.80
CA VAL A 40 -2.51 -10.42 3.56
C VAL A 40 -2.45 -9.37 2.44
N PRO A 41 -3.05 -9.58 1.25
CA PRO A 41 -2.94 -8.61 0.17
C PRO A 41 -3.50 -7.23 0.55
N THR A 42 -4.68 -7.20 1.17
CA THR A 42 -5.31 -5.96 1.62
C THR A 42 -4.51 -5.31 2.74
N ALA A 43 -4.05 -6.08 3.73
CA ALA A 43 -3.25 -5.57 4.83
C ALA A 43 -1.92 -4.96 4.37
N VAL A 44 -1.25 -5.60 3.42
CA VAL A 44 0.01 -5.10 2.84
C VAL A 44 -0.22 -3.80 2.07
N LEU A 45 -1.27 -3.72 1.24
CA LEU A 45 -1.60 -2.49 0.53
C LEU A 45 -1.90 -1.34 1.51
N THR A 46 -2.68 -1.60 2.56
CA THR A 46 -2.94 -0.61 3.61
C THR A 46 -1.65 -0.20 4.32
N ALA A 47 -0.77 -1.15 4.65
CA ALA A 47 0.50 -0.88 5.31
C ALA A 47 1.49 -0.07 4.44
N ILE A 48 1.34 -0.08 3.10
CA ILE A 48 2.13 0.75 2.18
C ILE A 48 1.50 2.14 2.03
N VAL A 49 0.19 2.21 1.84
CA VAL A 49 -0.51 3.47 1.51
C VAL A 49 -0.64 4.38 2.74
N VAL A 50 -1.00 3.82 3.90
CA VAL A 50 -1.23 4.58 5.15
C VAL A 50 -0.01 5.41 5.58
N PRO A 51 1.22 4.86 5.69
CA PRO A 51 2.38 5.68 6.02
C PRO A 51 2.72 6.68 4.91
N GLY A 52 2.51 6.34 3.64
CA GLY A 52 2.67 7.30 2.53
C GLY A 52 1.73 8.51 2.64
N MET A 53 0.56 8.35 3.26
CA MET A 53 -0.38 9.45 3.53
C MET A 53 -0.05 10.24 4.80
N LEU A 54 0.35 9.56 5.89
CA LEU A 54 0.54 10.17 7.21
C LEU A 54 1.94 10.75 7.44
N LEU A 55 2.96 10.17 6.80
CA LEU A 55 4.37 10.58 6.89
C LEU A 55 4.98 10.70 5.47
N PRO A 56 4.56 11.67 4.64
CA PRO A 56 5.11 11.83 3.30
C PRO A 56 6.63 12.05 3.30
N ASP A 57 7.18 12.71 4.32
CA ASP A 57 8.63 12.95 4.46
C ASP A 57 9.37 11.93 5.35
N GLY A 58 8.67 10.92 5.90
CA GLY A 58 9.25 9.83 6.69
C GLY A 58 9.88 10.20 8.05
N GLN A 59 9.91 11.48 8.43
CA GLN A 59 10.54 11.96 9.67
C GLN A 59 9.55 12.55 10.70
N HIS A 60 8.43 13.14 10.24
CA HIS A 60 7.45 13.78 11.12
C HIS A 60 6.03 13.35 10.76
N TRP A 61 5.21 13.08 11.78
CA TRP A 61 3.77 12.88 11.62
C TRP A 61 3.13 14.19 11.15
N GLN A 62 2.83 14.28 9.86
CA GLN A 62 2.21 15.48 9.28
C GLN A 62 0.69 15.38 9.39
N LEU A 63 0.20 15.37 10.63
CA LEU A 63 -1.23 15.46 11.00
C LEU A 63 -1.74 16.91 10.95
N SER A 64 -1.18 17.74 10.07
CA SER A 64 -1.65 19.10 9.84
C SER A 64 -2.69 19.12 8.72
N LEU A 65 -3.68 20.00 8.85
CA LEU A 65 -4.66 20.30 7.80
C LEU A 65 -4.03 20.91 6.54
N ASP A 66 -2.73 21.23 6.57
CA ASP A 66 -1.91 21.64 5.42
C ASP A 66 -1.30 20.47 4.62
N ASN A 67 -1.52 19.22 5.04
CA ASN A 67 -0.98 18.07 4.31
C ASN A 67 -1.95 17.62 3.22
N ALA A 68 -1.67 18.05 1.98
CA ALA A 68 -2.42 17.67 0.78
C ALA A 68 -2.56 16.14 0.61
N TYR A 69 -1.57 15.34 1.03
CA TYR A 69 -1.62 13.88 0.90
C TYR A 69 -2.66 13.23 1.81
N LEU A 70 -2.83 13.76 3.02
CA LEU A 70 -3.76 13.25 4.01
C LEU A 70 -5.21 13.57 3.63
N LEU A 71 -5.46 14.83 3.23
CA LEU A 71 -6.76 15.28 2.75
C LEU A 71 -7.16 14.63 1.43
N ALA A 72 -6.23 14.49 0.49
CA ALA A 72 -6.49 13.82 -0.78
C ALA A 72 -6.78 12.34 -0.59
N GLY A 73 -6.05 11.65 0.29
CA GLY A 73 -6.32 10.24 0.57
C GLY A 73 -7.66 10.04 1.30
N ALA A 74 -8.03 10.91 2.24
CA ALA A 74 -9.35 10.88 2.87
C ALA A 74 -10.49 11.11 1.84
N ALA A 75 -10.31 12.09 0.95
CA ALA A 75 -11.26 12.35 -0.13
C ALA A 75 -11.33 11.17 -1.12
N ALA A 76 -10.20 10.55 -1.46
CA ALA A 76 -10.17 9.35 -2.31
C ALA A 76 -10.92 8.18 -1.67
N ILE A 77 -10.80 7.99 -0.35
CA ILE A 77 -11.58 6.98 0.40
C ILE A 77 -13.08 7.29 0.33
N ALA A 78 -13.47 8.56 0.51
CA ALA A 78 -14.87 8.98 0.41
C ALA A 78 -15.44 8.74 -1.01
N ILE A 79 -14.67 9.07 -2.06
CA ILE A 79 -15.04 8.82 -3.45
C ILE A 79 -15.11 7.31 -3.74
N ALA A 80 -14.17 6.51 -3.21
CA ALA A 80 -14.21 5.06 -3.33
C ALA A 80 -15.48 4.45 -2.73
N ALA A 81 -15.85 4.91 -1.53
CA ALA A 81 -17.03 4.45 -0.82
C ALA A 81 -18.33 4.81 -1.55
N LEU A 82 -18.38 6.00 -2.16
CA LEU A 82 -19.58 6.50 -2.83
C LEU A 82 -19.73 5.99 -4.27
N SER A 83 -18.66 5.97 -5.06
CA SER A 83 -18.73 5.64 -6.49
C SER A 83 -18.84 4.14 -6.74
N ARG A 84 -18.30 3.29 -5.84
CA ARG A 84 -18.13 1.84 -6.03
C ARG A 84 -17.52 1.47 -7.40
N ASN A 85 -16.86 2.41 -8.07
CA ASN A 85 -16.35 2.29 -9.42
C ASN A 85 -14.88 2.70 -9.45
N LEU A 86 -14.02 1.73 -9.79
CA LEU A 86 -12.56 1.85 -9.73
C LEU A 86 -12.04 3.01 -10.57
N LEU A 87 -12.61 3.24 -11.76
CA LEU A 87 -12.23 4.36 -12.64
C LEU A 87 -12.59 5.71 -12.03
N ALA A 88 -13.78 5.82 -11.41
CA ALA A 88 -14.19 7.05 -10.74
C ALA A 88 -13.37 7.31 -9.47
N THR A 89 -12.93 6.27 -8.78
CA THR A 89 -12.03 6.38 -7.61
C THR A 89 -10.65 6.86 -8.01
N ILE A 90 -10.05 6.27 -9.05
CA ILE A 90 -8.73 6.70 -9.53
C ILE A 90 -8.83 8.13 -10.08
N GLY A 91 -9.77 8.39 -10.99
CA GLY A 91 -9.92 9.71 -11.61
C GLY A 91 -10.29 10.80 -10.61
N GLY A 92 -11.27 10.55 -9.74
CA GLY A 92 -11.70 11.51 -8.71
C GLY A 92 -10.64 11.74 -7.65
N GLY A 93 -9.97 10.68 -7.18
CA GLY A 93 -8.86 10.79 -6.23
C GLY A 93 -7.68 11.57 -6.81
N LEU A 94 -7.34 11.34 -8.08
CA LEU A 94 -6.28 12.09 -8.76
C LEU A 94 -6.66 13.57 -8.93
N LEU A 95 -7.89 13.87 -9.37
CA LEU A 95 -8.36 15.25 -9.53
C LEU A 95 -8.34 16.00 -8.19
N VAL A 96 -8.83 15.38 -7.12
CA VAL A 96 -8.80 15.99 -5.78
C VAL A 96 -7.37 16.17 -5.27
N PHE A 97 -6.49 15.18 -5.50
CA PHE A 97 -5.08 15.31 -5.15
C PHE A 97 -4.42 16.50 -5.88
N PHE A 98 -4.61 16.61 -7.19
CA PHE A 98 -4.07 17.72 -7.97
C PHE A 98 -4.65 19.07 -7.55
N LEU A 99 -5.95 19.15 -7.30
CA LEU A 99 -6.61 20.38 -6.83
C LEU A 99 -6.08 20.80 -5.46
N LEU A 100 -5.97 19.88 -4.50
CA LEU A 100 -5.44 20.17 -3.17
C LEU A 100 -3.97 20.55 -3.20
N ARG A 101 -3.15 19.83 -3.99
CA ARG A 101 -1.74 20.15 -4.22
C ARG A 101 -1.56 21.55 -4.81
N TRP A 102 -2.45 21.94 -5.73
CA TRP A 102 -2.46 23.27 -6.36
C TRP A 102 -2.93 24.36 -5.39
N LEU A 103 -4.00 24.12 -4.63
CA LEU A 103 -4.54 25.07 -3.64
C LEU A 103 -3.58 25.33 -2.47
N MET A 104 -2.82 24.32 -2.04
CA MET A 104 -1.82 24.45 -0.98
C MET A 104 -0.47 24.99 -1.47
N GLY A 105 -0.34 25.35 -2.76
CA GLY A 105 0.83 26.08 -3.26
C GLY A 105 2.15 25.31 -3.19
N GLN A 106 2.13 23.97 -3.29
CA GLN A 106 3.34 23.12 -3.26
C GLN A 106 4.01 22.98 -4.65
N ILE A 107 4.08 24.08 -5.42
CA ILE A 107 4.76 24.21 -6.73
C ILE A 107 5.97 25.13 -6.61
#